data_AF-Q4SGL7-F1
#
_entry.id   AF-Q4SGL7-F1
#
_cell.length_a   1.000
_cell.length_b   1.000
_cell.length_c   1.000
_cell.angle_alpha   90.00
_cell.angle_beta   90.00
_cell.angle_gamma   90.00
#
_symmetry.space_group_name_H-M   'P 1'
#
loop_
_entity.id
_entity.type
_entity.pdbx_description
1 polymer ?
#
loop_
_entity_poly.entity_id
_entity_poly.type
_entity_poly.pdbx_seq_one_letter_code
_entity_poly.pdbx_strand_id
1 'polypeptide(L)'
;MWGHERNDIYSGPFLFDSNDTLSNSRFQYRGDKKNNCSLTIHHVGHNDSGKYAFRFVTGNPPDGFTGADGSTLRVVGLSVLPSSLGETKEGDSLHLTCQSGCGGAQGSFSWFKDRLLVRVGAMLNLSFLSESDSGDYNCSLSTHPGTTSEVKHVNVECEPGKQIQGVTKRKTTR
;
A
#
# COMPACT_ATOMS: atom_id res chain seq x y z
N MET A 1 -15.16 -11.52 23.37
CA MET A 1 -15.52 -10.27 22.68
C MET A 1 -14.26 -9.58 22.18
N TRP A 2 -14.38 -8.75 21.14
CA TRP A 2 -13.27 -7.94 20.62
C TRP A 2 -13.66 -6.45 20.63
N GLY A 3 -12.85 -5.64 21.30
CA GLY A 3 -12.98 -4.18 21.34
C GLY A 3 -11.95 -3.49 20.43
N HIS A 4 -12.22 -2.22 20.11
CA HIS A 4 -11.34 -1.35 19.32
C HIS A 4 -11.31 0.04 19.93
N GLU A 5 -10.17 0.72 19.90
CA GLU A 5 -9.97 2.05 20.52
C GLU A 5 -10.89 3.16 20.01
N ARG A 6 -11.47 3.00 18.81
CA ARG A 6 -12.50 3.92 18.30
C ARG A 6 -13.77 3.91 19.15
N ASN A 7 -13.97 2.85 19.93
CA ASN A 7 -15.01 2.68 20.94
C ASN A 7 -14.33 2.53 22.31
N ASP A 8 -15.12 2.47 23.39
CA ASP A 8 -14.57 2.03 24.66
C ASP A 8 -14.20 0.54 24.55
N ILE A 9 -12.91 0.23 24.66
CA ILE A 9 -12.39 -1.13 24.56
C ILE A 9 -12.92 -2.04 25.69
N TYR A 10 -13.29 -1.46 26.83
CA TYR A 10 -13.75 -2.17 28.02
C TYR A 10 -15.27 -2.30 28.08
N SER A 11 -15.99 -1.24 27.70
CA SER A 11 -17.46 -1.16 27.82
C SER A 11 -18.22 -1.30 26.49
N GLY A 12 -17.53 -1.22 25.35
CA GLY A 12 -18.09 -1.38 24.01
C GLY A 12 -18.54 -0.06 23.36
N PRO A 13 -19.28 -0.13 22.24
CA PRO A 13 -19.75 -1.33 21.54
C PRO A 13 -18.60 -2.18 20.97
N PHE A 14 -18.73 -3.49 21.07
CA PHE A 14 -17.71 -4.44 20.60
C PHE A 14 -17.79 -4.66 19.09
N LEU A 15 -16.64 -4.87 18.44
CA LEU A 15 -16.55 -5.25 17.03
C LEU A 15 -17.11 -6.66 16.79
N PHE A 16 -16.93 -7.52 17.77
CA PHE A 16 -17.46 -8.87 17.80
C PHE A 16 -17.88 -9.23 19.22
N ASP A 17 -19.12 -9.69 19.35
CA ASP A 17 -19.65 -10.30 20.56
C ASP A 17 -20.17 -11.69 20.22
N SER A 18 -19.81 -12.69 21.02
CA SER A 18 -20.28 -14.06 20.86
C SER A 18 -21.76 -14.25 21.22
N ASN A 19 -22.33 -13.31 21.96
CA ASN A 19 -23.73 -13.30 22.36
C ASN A 19 -24.62 -12.50 21.40
N ASP A 20 -24.03 -11.72 20.50
CA ASP A 20 -24.77 -10.92 19.52
C ASP A 20 -24.97 -11.71 18.22
N THR A 21 -26.18 -11.64 17.69
CA THR A 21 -26.56 -12.25 16.41
C THR A 21 -26.31 -11.31 15.22
N LEU A 22 -26.09 -10.01 15.48
CA LEU A 22 -25.82 -8.97 14.50
C LEU A 22 -24.33 -8.85 14.17
N SER A 23 -23.64 -10.00 14.05
CA SER A 23 -22.22 -10.01 13.74
C SER A 23 -21.97 -9.30 12.41
N ASN A 24 -21.28 -8.16 12.49
CA ASN A 24 -20.82 -7.42 11.32
C ASN A 24 -19.98 -8.37 10.45
N SER A 25 -20.43 -8.60 9.22
CA SER A 25 -19.96 -9.68 8.34
C SER A 25 -18.45 -9.66 8.08
N ARG A 26 -17.79 -8.52 8.25
CA ARG A 26 -16.34 -8.40 8.01
C ARG A 26 -15.46 -8.78 9.20
N PHE A 27 -16.00 -8.83 10.43
CA PHE A 27 -15.25 -9.20 11.63
C PHE A 27 -15.64 -10.60 12.08
N GLN A 28 -14.78 -11.57 11.78
CA GLN A 28 -15.06 -12.98 12.04
C GLN A 28 -14.20 -13.51 13.19
N TYR A 29 -14.83 -14.06 14.22
CA TYR A 29 -14.10 -14.80 15.24
C TYR A 29 -13.70 -16.18 14.70
N ARG A 30 -12.41 -16.49 14.78
CA ARG A 30 -11.79 -17.76 14.36
C ARG A 30 -11.23 -18.58 15.53
N GLY A 31 -11.45 -18.11 16.75
CA GLY A 31 -11.02 -18.77 17.96
C GLY A 31 -11.86 -20.00 18.34
N ASP A 32 -11.42 -20.69 19.38
CA ASP A 32 -12.07 -21.89 19.94
C ASP A 32 -12.90 -21.61 21.20
N LYS A 33 -13.01 -20.32 21.59
CA LYS A 33 -13.66 -19.85 22.83
C LYS A 33 -13.03 -20.40 24.12
N LYS A 34 -11.83 -20.96 24.06
CA LYS A 34 -11.08 -21.49 25.20
C LYS A 34 -9.73 -20.79 25.33
N ASN A 35 -8.82 -21.07 24.41
CA ASN A 35 -7.44 -20.60 24.45
C ASN A 35 -7.10 -19.78 23.19
N ASN A 36 -7.71 -20.13 22.06
CA ASN A 36 -7.55 -19.41 20.82
C ASN A 36 -8.61 -18.32 20.74
N CYS A 37 -8.18 -17.06 20.73
CA CYS A 37 -9.06 -15.90 20.67
C CYS A 37 -9.02 -15.17 19.33
N SER A 38 -8.48 -15.79 18.27
CA SER A 38 -8.21 -15.15 16.98
C SER A 38 -9.42 -14.44 16.37
N LEU A 39 -9.17 -13.23 15.85
CA LEU A 39 -10.10 -12.44 15.06
C LEU A 39 -9.56 -12.28 13.64
N THR A 40 -10.44 -12.43 12.66
CA THR A 40 -10.17 -12.14 11.26
C THR A 40 -10.95 -10.89 10.84
N ILE A 41 -10.26 -9.96 10.18
CA ILE A 41 -10.84 -8.75 9.61
C ILE A 41 -10.77 -8.89 8.09
N HIS A 42 -11.91 -8.87 7.41
CA HIS A 42 -11.99 -8.88 5.96
C HIS A 42 -12.02 -7.45 5.42
N HIS A 43 -11.41 -7.24 4.25
CA HIS A 43 -11.33 -5.95 3.56
C HIS A 43 -10.74 -4.86 4.49
N VAL A 44 -9.52 -5.10 4.97
CA VAL A 44 -8.81 -4.20 5.88
C VAL A 44 -8.53 -2.88 5.17
N GLY A 45 -8.89 -1.77 5.81
CA GLY A 45 -8.63 -0.41 5.32
C GLY A 45 -7.96 0.49 6.38
N HIS A 46 -7.59 1.72 6.01
CA HIS A 46 -6.90 2.64 6.93
C HIS A 46 -7.66 2.90 8.23
N ASN A 47 -9.00 2.95 8.18
CA ASN A 47 -9.88 3.13 9.35
C ASN A 47 -9.87 1.95 10.34
N ASP A 48 -9.21 0.86 9.99
CA ASP A 48 -9.04 -0.30 10.85
C ASP A 48 -7.74 -0.23 11.65
N SER A 49 -6.92 0.80 11.41
CA SER A 49 -5.76 1.05 12.26
C SER A 49 -6.21 1.41 13.67
N GLY A 50 -5.47 0.91 14.65
CA GLY A 50 -5.72 1.18 16.05
C GLY A 50 -5.48 -0.02 16.94
N LYS A 51 -5.69 0.18 18.24
CA LYS A 51 -5.58 -0.86 19.25
C LYS A 51 -6.84 -1.70 19.32
N TYR A 52 -6.65 -3.01 19.24
CA TYR A 52 -7.65 -4.05 19.44
C TYR A 52 -7.37 -4.76 20.76
N ALA A 53 -8.41 -5.11 21.50
CA ALA A 53 -8.24 -5.95 22.68
C ALA A 53 -9.32 -7.01 22.76
N PHE A 54 -8.92 -8.18 23.22
CA PHE A 54 -9.83 -9.24 23.55
C PHE A 54 -10.35 -9.08 24.98
N ARG A 55 -11.67 -9.22 25.13
CA ARG A 55 -12.36 -9.27 26.42
C ARG A 55 -13.03 -10.62 26.59
N PHE A 56 -12.75 -11.30 27.69
CA PHE A 56 -13.49 -12.48 28.12
C PHE A 56 -14.27 -12.17 29.39
N VAL A 57 -15.38 -12.87 29.57
CA VAL A 57 -16.23 -12.78 30.76
C VAL A 57 -16.29 -14.15 31.39
N THR A 58 -15.97 -14.23 32.68
CA THR A 58 -15.99 -15.48 33.46
C THR A 58 -16.72 -15.26 34.78
N GLY A 59 -17.17 -16.36 35.39
CA GLY A 59 -17.74 -16.34 36.74
C GLY A 59 -19.25 -16.10 36.82
N ASN A 60 -19.73 -16.10 38.07
CA ASN A 60 -21.09 -15.75 38.47
C ASN A 60 -20.98 -15.00 39.84
N PRO A 61 -21.16 -13.67 39.90
CA PRO A 61 -21.61 -12.79 38.82
C PRO A 61 -20.58 -12.64 37.69
N PRO A 62 -21.01 -12.26 36.48
CA PRO A 62 -20.12 -12.12 35.34
C PRO A 62 -19.14 -10.98 35.58
N ASP A 63 -17.85 -11.29 35.58
CA ASP A 63 -16.79 -10.28 35.56
C ASP A 63 -15.97 -10.42 34.28
N GLY A 64 -15.66 -9.28 33.66
CA GLY A 64 -14.99 -9.25 32.37
C GLY A 64 -13.58 -8.70 32.49
N PHE A 65 -12.63 -9.47 31.99
CA PHE A 65 -11.24 -9.08 31.92
C PHE A 65 -10.85 -8.68 30.49
N THR A 66 -10.10 -7.59 30.38
CA THR A 66 -9.54 -7.09 29.12
C THR A 66 -8.07 -6.81 29.35
N GLY A 67 -7.20 -7.46 28.55
CA GLY A 67 -5.76 -7.27 28.68
C GLY A 67 -5.35 -5.82 28.41
N ALA A 68 -4.47 -5.27 29.24
CA ALA A 68 -4.03 -3.88 29.14
C ALA A 68 -3.24 -3.61 27.84
N ASP A 69 -2.47 -4.59 27.37
CA ASP A 69 -1.52 -4.38 26.27
C ASP A 69 -2.19 -4.39 24.89
N GLY A 70 -3.28 -5.13 24.71
CA GLY A 70 -3.99 -5.25 23.43
C GLY A 70 -3.06 -5.63 22.26
N SER A 71 -3.48 -5.32 21.03
CA SER A 71 -2.68 -5.47 19.81
C SER A 71 -2.97 -4.30 18.88
N THR A 72 -1.93 -3.61 18.43
CA THR A 72 -2.08 -2.44 17.56
C THR A 72 -1.93 -2.86 16.11
N LEU A 73 -3.00 -2.71 15.32
CA LEU A 73 -2.94 -2.83 13.88
C LEU A 73 -2.54 -1.48 13.27
N ARG A 74 -1.53 -1.49 12.41
CA ARG A 74 -1.17 -0.33 11.58
C ARG A 74 -1.39 -0.68 10.12
N VAL A 75 -2.28 0.03 9.45
CA VAL A 75 -2.51 -0.10 8.02
C VAL A 75 -1.78 1.03 7.32
N VAL A 76 -0.75 0.68 6.55
CA VAL A 76 0.13 1.61 5.84
C VAL A 76 0.09 1.33 4.34
N GLY A 77 0.21 2.39 3.55
CA GLY A 77 0.27 2.29 2.09
C GLY A 77 1.70 2.12 1.56
N LEU A 78 1.78 2.04 0.24
CA LEU A 78 3.04 2.18 -0.51
C LEU A 78 3.16 3.60 -1.05
N SER A 79 4.36 4.14 -1.04
CA SER A 79 4.67 5.47 -1.58
C SER A 79 5.83 5.39 -2.56
N VAL A 80 5.72 6.16 -3.65
CA VAL A 80 6.80 6.34 -4.63
C VAL A 80 7.54 7.64 -4.35
N LEU A 81 8.84 7.54 -4.09
CA LEU A 81 9.73 8.66 -3.82
C LEU A 81 10.70 8.86 -4.99
N PRO A 82 10.60 9.96 -5.75
CA PRO A 82 11.56 10.28 -6.79
C PRO A 82 12.84 10.90 -6.21
N SER A 83 13.98 10.74 -6.89
CA SER A 83 15.25 11.37 -6.52
C SER A 83 15.26 12.88 -6.74
N SER A 84 14.38 13.40 -7.61
CA SER A 84 14.18 14.83 -7.86
C SER A 84 12.68 15.17 -7.87
N LEU A 85 12.33 16.37 -7.42
CA LEU A 85 10.95 16.88 -7.41
C LEU A 85 10.65 17.81 -8.59
N GLY A 86 11.67 18.15 -9.40
CA GLY A 86 11.56 19.08 -10.53
C GLY A 86 11.14 18.40 -11.83
N GLU A 87 10.89 19.23 -12.85
CA GLU A 87 10.72 18.79 -14.23
C GLU A 87 11.93 17.99 -14.68
N THR A 88 11.67 16.91 -15.40
CA THR A 88 12.71 16.01 -15.89
C THR A 88 12.92 16.25 -17.38
N LYS A 89 14.17 16.36 -17.82
CA LYS A 89 14.51 16.66 -19.22
C LYS A 89 15.17 15.47 -19.90
N GLU A 90 15.15 15.47 -21.22
CA GLU A 90 15.90 14.50 -21.99
C GLU A 90 17.39 14.50 -21.61
N GLY A 91 17.96 13.31 -21.45
CA GLY A 91 19.34 13.11 -21.00
C GLY A 91 19.53 13.07 -19.48
N ASP A 92 18.54 13.49 -18.69
CA ASP A 92 18.61 13.39 -17.23
C ASP A 92 18.62 11.93 -16.74
N SER A 93 18.87 11.75 -15.45
CA SER A 93 18.71 10.49 -14.73
C SER A 93 17.76 10.67 -13.54
N LEU A 94 16.83 9.73 -13.40
CA LEU A 94 15.81 9.71 -12.36
C LEU A 94 15.78 8.34 -11.69
N HIS A 95 15.74 8.33 -10.36
CA HIS A 95 15.55 7.12 -9.59
C HIS A 95 14.26 7.21 -8.81
N LEU A 96 13.39 6.21 -8.96
CA LEU A 96 12.17 6.07 -8.18
C LEU A 96 12.37 5.00 -7.12
N THR A 97 12.05 5.30 -5.88
CA THR A 97 12.13 4.37 -4.75
C THR A 97 10.73 4.06 -4.24
N CYS A 98 10.42 2.77 -4.10
CA CYS A 98 9.17 2.31 -3.53
C CYS A 98 9.40 2.06 -2.04
N GLN A 99 8.65 2.77 -1.20
CA GLN A 99 8.72 2.62 0.24
C GLN A 99 7.41 2.05 0.76
N SER A 100 7.52 1.15 1.75
CA SER A 100 6.40 0.77 2.59
C SER A 100 6.57 1.40 3.96
N GLY A 101 5.47 1.89 4.54
CA GLY A 101 5.46 2.28 5.96
C GLY A 101 5.64 1.10 6.93
N CYS A 102 5.70 -0.14 6.43
CA CYS A 102 5.87 -1.34 7.22
C CYS A 102 7.34 -1.79 7.20
N GLY A 103 7.97 -1.91 8.37
CA GLY A 103 9.41 -2.14 8.52
C GLY A 103 9.98 -3.47 7.98
N GLY A 104 9.16 -4.31 7.32
CA GLY A 104 9.57 -5.63 6.79
C GLY A 104 9.41 -5.81 5.27
N ALA A 105 8.94 -4.80 4.53
CA ALA A 105 8.69 -4.90 3.09
C ALA A 105 9.95 -4.69 2.22
N GLN A 106 11.13 -4.58 2.83
CA GLN A 106 12.36 -4.21 2.12
C GLN A 106 12.80 -5.34 1.18
N GLY A 107 12.60 -5.14 -0.12
CA GLY A 107 13.19 -5.99 -1.17
C GLY A 107 12.22 -6.80 -2.02
N SER A 108 10.91 -6.72 -1.78
CA SER A 108 9.90 -7.46 -2.57
C SER A 108 8.91 -6.50 -3.23
N PHE A 109 9.42 -5.64 -4.12
CA PHE A 109 8.59 -4.72 -4.90
C PHE A 109 8.65 -5.03 -6.39
N SER A 110 7.58 -4.72 -7.10
CA SER A 110 7.49 -4.75 -8.56
C SER A 110 7.06 -3.37 -9.06
N TRP A 111 7.71 -2.88 -10.10
CA TRP A 111 7.43 -1.59 -10.73
C TRP A 111 6.64 -1.79 -12.01
N PHE A 112 5.64 -0.93 -12.20
CA PHE A 112 4.84 -0.88 -13.40
C PHE A 112 4.89 0.50 -14.01
N LYS A 113 4.96 0.53 -15.34
CA LYS A 113 4.77 1.73 -16.15
C LYS A 113 3.58 1.49 -17.06
N ASP A 114 2.58 2.37 -17.01
CA ASP A 114 1.36 2.27 -17.82
C ASP A 114 0.69 0.88 -17.70
N ARG A 115 0.70 0.34 -16.47
CA ARG A 115 0.21 -1.00 -16.08
C ARG A 115 1.07 -2.20 -16.55
N LEU A 116 2.19 -1.97 -17.21
CA LEU A 116 3.12 -3.03 -17.65
C LEU A 116 4.28 -3.18 -16.67
N LEU A 117 4.62 -4.42 -16.31
CA LEU A 117 5.76 -4.71 -15.44
C LEU A 117 7.07 -4.31 -16.13
N VAL A 118 7.84 -3.43 -15.48
CA VAL A 118 9.12 -2.94 -16.03
C VAL A 118 10.34 -3.36 -15.21
N ARG A 119 10.19 -3.61 -13.90
CA ARG A 119 11.30 -4.00 -13.02
C ARG A 119 10.83 -4.68 -11.75
N VAL A 120 11.66 -5.57 -11.20
CA VAL A 120 11.54 -6.08 -9.82
C VAL A 120 12.66 -5.48 -8.96
N GLY A 121 12.32 -5.03 -7.76
CA GLY A 121 13.24 -4.43 -6.79
C GLY A 121 12.69 -3.14 -6.19
N ALA A 122 13.30 -2.69 -5.08
CA ALA A 122 12.86 -1.49 -4.35
C ALA A 122 13.08 -0.18 -5.12
N MET A 123 14.03 -0.16 -6.07
CA MET A 123 14.40 1.03 -6.82
C MET A 123 14.30 0.78 -8.33
N LEU A 124 13.74 1.76 -9.04
CA LEU A 124 13.73 1.84 -10.50
C LEU A 124 14.67 2.95 -10.95
N ASN A 125 15.65 2.59 -11.77
CA ASN A 125 16.63 3.51 -12.32
C ASN A 125 16.28 3.79 -13.77
N LEU A 126 16.06 5.05 -14.09
CA LEU A 126 15.88 5.55 -15.45
C LEU A 126 17.06 6.47 -15.76
N SER A 127 17.83 6.15 -16.80
CA SER A 127 19.04 6.88 -17.17
C SER A 127 18.96 7.28 -18.62
N PHE A 128 19.53 8.45 -18.96
CA PHE A 128 19.46 9.01 -20.31
C PHE A 128 18.02 9.13 -20.81
N LEU A 129 17.21 9.85 -20.03
CA LEU A 129 15.77 9.92 -20.27
C LEU A 129 15.43 10.44 -21.67
N SER A 130 14.32 9.93 -22.18
CA SER A 130 13.73 10.27 -23.47
C SER A 130 12.24 10.55 -23.30
N GLU A 131 11.60 11.16 -24.31
CA GLU A 131 10.13 11.31 -24.34
C GLU A 131 9.41 9.97 -24.05
N SER A 132 9.97 8.86 -24.55
CA SER A 132 9.41 7.53 -24.37
C SER A 132 9.41 7.03 -22.93
N ASP A 133 10.17 7.65 -22.02
CA ASP A 133 10.19 7.34 -20.59
C ASP A 133 9.06 8.04 -19.81
N SER A 134 8.36 9.00 -20.43
CA SER A 134 7.15 9.59 -19.84
C SER A 134 6.07 8.52 -19.63
N GLY A 135 5.26 8.69 -18.59
CA GLY A 135 4.16 7.78 -18.29
C GLY A 135 3.81 7.71 -16.80
N ASP A 136 2.90 6.78 -16.49
CA ASP A 136 2.38 6.57 -15.15
C ASP A 136 3.08 5.40 -14.46
N TYR A 137 3.85 5.72 -13.42
CA TYR A 137 4.62 4.75 -12.66
C TYR A 137 3.95 4.42 -11.33
N ASN A 138 3.86 3.13 -11.00
CA ASN A 138 3.50 2.71 -9.65
C ASN A 138 4.32 1.49 -9.23
N CYS A 139 4.30 1.18 -7.94
CA CYS A 139 4.91 -0.03 -7.42
C CYS A 139 3.89 -0.88 -6.65
N SER A 140 4.12 -2.18 -6.62
CA SER A 140 3.32 -3.13 -5.83
C SER A 140 4.22 -3.98 -4.94
N LEU A 141 3.63 -4.51 -3.87
CA LEU A 141 4.30 -5.53 -3.06
C LEU A 141 4.23 -6.89 -3.77
N SER A 142 5.36 -7.57 -3.94
CA SER A 142 5.41 -8.88 -4.60
C SER A 142 4.78 -9.99 -3.74
N THR A 143 4.80 -9.84 -2.40
CA THR A 143 4.23 -10.83 -1.47
C THR A 143 2.73 -10.69 -1.24
N HIS A 144 2.15 -9.52 -1.55
CA HIS A 144 0.74 -9.23 -1.35
C HIS A 144 0.16 -8.63 -2.65
N PRO A 145 -0.25 -9.48 -3.61
CA PRO A 145 -0.84 -9.04 -4.86
C PRO A 145 -2.11 -8.22 -4.58
N GLY A 146 -2.17 -6.98 -5.08
CA GLY A 146 -3.28 -6.05 -4.86
C GLY A 146 -2.91 -4.82 -4.02
N THR A 147 -1.79 -4.84 -3.29
CA THR A 147 -1.27 -3.65 -2.62
C THR A 147 -0.38 -2.86 -3.58
N THR A 148 -0.89 -1.76 -4.12
CA THR A 148 -0.17 -0.85 -5.02
C THR A 148 0.01 0.53 -4.38
N SER A 149 1.06 1.24 -4.78
CA SER A 149 1.21 2.65 -4.48
C SER A 149 0.22 3.51 -5.27
N GLU A 150 0.12 4.77 -4.87
CA GLU A 150 -0.40 5.81 -5.76
C GLU A 150 0.45 5.92 -7.04
N VAL A 151 -0.16 6.46 -8.09
CA VAL A 151 0.49 6.67 -9.38
C VAL A 151 1.38 7.91 -9.31
N LYS A 152 2.64 7.75 -9.73
CA LYS A 152 3.59 8.82 -9.96
C LYS A 152 3.66 9.10 -11.46
N HIS A 153 3.14 10.25 -11.87
CA HIS A 153 3.29 10.74 -13.23
C HIS A 153 4.71 11.26 -13.45
N VAL A 154 5.36 10.80 -14.52
CA VAL A 154 6.67 11.28 -14.97
C VAL A 154 6.50 11.84 -16.37
N ASN A 155 6.88 13.10 -16.55
CA ASN A 155 6.91 13.79 -17.82
C ASN A 155 8.36 14.17 -18.16
N VAL A 156 8.84 13.72 -19.31
CA VAL A 156 10.18 14.04 -19.81
C VAL A 156 10.06 15.07 -20.92
N GLU A 157 10.61 16.25 -20.69
CA GLU A 157 10.59 17.35 -21.65
C GLU A 157 11.79 17.30 -22.60
N CYS A 158 11.55 17.54 -23.88
CA CYS A 158 12.60 17.71 -24.87
C CYS A 158 13.47 18.92 -24.54
N GLU A 159 14.77 18.83 -24.79
CA GLU A 159 15.62 20.02 -24.70
C GLU A 159 15.21 21.06 -25.75
N PRO A 160 15.03 22.34 -25.37
CA PRO A 160 14.72 23.41 -26.32
C PRO A 160 15.94 23.67 -27.23
N GLY A 161 16.05 22.91 -28.32
CA GLY A 161 17.14 23.06 -29.29
C GLY A 161 17.23 21.99 -30.39
N LYS A 162 16.58 20.82 -30.24
CA LYS A 162 16.59 19.76 -31.26
C LYS A 162 15.50 19.99 -32.33
N GLN A 163 15.69 21.00 -33.18
CA GLN A 163 14.90 21.09 -34.42
C GLN A 163 15.18 19.87 -35.30
N ILE A 164 14.11 19.18 -35.68
CA ILE A 164 14.12 18.09 -36.66
C ILE A 164 14.64 18.65 -37.99
N GLN A 165 15.88 18.35 -38.36
CA GLN A 165 16.35 18.63 -39.71
C GLN A 165 15.57 17.72 -40.67
N GLY A 166 14.64 18.32 -41.42
CA GLY A 166 13.84 17.62 -42.41
C GLY A 166 14.73 16.88 -43.40
N VAL A 167 14.59 15.56 -43.46
CA VAL A 167 15.26 14.73 -44.47
C VAL A 167 14.61 15.03 -45.83
N THR A 168 15.18 15.97 -46.58
CA THR A 168 14.76 16.23 -47.97
C THR A 168 15.20 15.06 -48.84
N LYS A 169 14.25 14.17 -49.18
CA LYS A 169 14.47 13.11 -50.18
C LYS A 169 14.75 13.75 -51.54
N ARG A 170 15.99 13.64 -52.04
CA ARG A 170 16.32 13.96 -53.43
C ARG A 170 15.59 13.00 -54.37
N LYS A 171 14.65 13.51 -55.18
CA LYS A 171 14.11 12.78 -56.33
C LYS A 171 15.20 12.73 -57.42
N THR A 172 15.76 11.56 -57.65
CA THR A 172 16.54 11.28 -58.87
C THR A 172 15.54 10.91 -59.96
N THR A 173 15.44 11.72 -61.03
CA THR A 173 14.69 11.37 -62.24
C THR A 173 15.69 11.12 -63.36
N ARG A 174 15.48 9.99 -64.06
CA ARG A 174 16.32 9.47 -65.13
C ARG A 174 15.81 9.97 -66.48
#